data_AF-A0A2M7Z3U4-F1
#
_entry.id   AF-A0A2M7Z3U4-F1
#
_cell.length_a   1.000
_cell.length_b   1.000
_cell.length_c   1.000
_cell.angle_alpha   90.00
_cell.angle_beta   90.00
_cell.angle_gamma   90.00
#
_symmetry.space_group_name_H-M   'P 1'
#
loop_
_entity.id
_entity.type
_entity.pdbx_description
1 polymer ?
#
loop_
_entity_poly.entity_id
_entity_poly.type
_entity_poly.pdbx_seq_one_letter_code
_entity_poly.pdbx_strand_id
1 'polypeptide(L)'
;RLIEKSEIRKQKIEEITREIEERLNKGDYNPPTTHQGKGKHIPPIIFEGDSGWDFTLISPVASILCQRYQKPTFIYKILKDESQGTVRVPAGIDSVALMKKCSKYPITYGGHPLASGFRIKNENLEKFKNCLIENL
;
A
#
# COMPACT_ATOMS: atom_id res chain seq x y z
N ARG A 1 -16.70 -26.79 -3.66
CA ARG A 1 -17.65 -26.56 -2.53
C ARG A 1 -17.45 -25.12 -2.00
N LEU A 2 -18.48 -24.38 -1.52
CA LEU A 2 -18.32 -22.96 -1.09
C LEU A 2 -17.20 -22.75 -0.04
N ILE A 3 -17.06 -23.70 0.88
CA ILE A 3 -16.03 -23.71 1.94
C ILE A 3 -14.61 -23.74 1.36
N GLU A 4 -14.39 -24.54 0.32
CA GLU A 4 -13.10 -24.71 -0.35
C GLU A 4 -12.65 -23.42 -1.05
N LYS A 5 -13.57 -22.70 -1.70
CA LYS A 5 -13.28 -21.39 -2.30
C LYS A 5 -12.90 -20.33 -1.25
N SER A 6 -13.54 -20.38 -0.08
CA SER A 6 -13.22 -19.50 1.03
C SER A 6 -11.81 -19.76 1.59
N GLU A 7 -11.44 -21.02 1.76
CA GLU A 7 -10.12 -21.39 2.27
C GLU A 7 -9.01 -21.00 1.30
N ILE A 8 -9.20 -21.25 0.00
CA ILE A 8 -8.25 -20.82 -1.05
C ILE A 8 -8.08 -19.30 -1.04
N ARG A 9 -9.17 -18.54 -0.89
CA ARG A 9 -9.10 -17.07 -0.81
C ARG A 9 -8.26 -16.63 0.39
N LYS A 10 -8.49 -17.24 1.56
CA LYS A 10 -7.76 -16.93 2.80
C LYS A 10 -6.27 -17.22 2.64
N GLN A 11 -5.91 -18.38 2.10
CA GLN A 11 -4.52 -18.77 1.83
C GLN A 11 -3.80 -17.76 0.92
N LYS A 12 -4.45 -17.32 -0.16
CA LYS A 12 -3.88 -16.30 -1.06
C LYS A 12 -3.68 -14.95 -0.37
N ILE A 13 -4.59 -14.54 0.50
CA ILE A 13 -4.44 -13.30 1.28
C ILE A 13 -3.23 -13.41 2.22
N GLU A 14 -3.08 -14.54 2.90
CA GLU A 14 -1.94 -14.80 3.79
C GLU A 14 -0.62 -14.84 3.01
N GLU A 15 -0.61 -15.46 1.83
CA GLU A 15 0.56 -15.52 0.94
C GLU A 15 1.02 -14.12 0.50
N ILE A 16 0.11 -13.30 -0.03
CA ILE A 16 0.41 -11.92 -0.44
C ILE A 16 0.89 -11.09 0.76
N THR A 17 0.25 -11.27 1.93
CA THR A 17 0.65 -10.55 3.15
C THR A 17 2.08 -10.92 3.54
N ARG A 18 2.40 -12.22 3.59
CA ARG A 18 3.75 -12.69 3.92
C ARG A 18 4.79 -12.20 2.92
N GLU A 19 4.48 -12.25 1.63
CA GLU A 19 5.34 -11.76 0.57
C GLU A 19 5.72 -10.28 0.78
N ILE A 20 4.72 -9.43 1.07
CA ILE A 20 4.96 -8.02 1.38
C ILE A 20 5.83 -7.86 2.63
N GLU A 21 5.54 -8.60 3.70
CA GLU A 21 6.33 -8.52 4.93
C GLU A 21 7.78 -8.96 4.74
N GLU A 22 8.03 -9.96 3.89
CA GLU A 22 9.39 -10.34 3.50
C GLU A 22 10.10 -9.22 2.73
N ARG A 23 9.42 -8.56 1.79
CA ARG A 23 9.97 -7.40 1.05
C ARG A 23 10.30 -6.25 2.00
N LEU A 24 9.41 -5.94 2.94
CA LEU A 24 9.64 -4.92 3.97
C LEU A 24 10.83 -5.24 4.87
N ASN A 25 11.10 -6.52 5.13
CA ASN A 25 12.24 -6.96 5.95
C ASN A 25 13.57 -7.01 5.19
N LYS A 26 13.52 -7.22 3.87
CA LYS A 26 14.70 -7.31 2.99
C LYS A 26 15.13 -5.94 2.44
N GLY A 27 14.24 -4.94 2.46
CA GLY A 27 14.52 -3.62 1.91
C GLY A 27 15.60 -2.88 2.70
N ASP A 28 16.66 -2.47 2.01
CA ASP A 28 17.67 -1.48 2.44
C ASP A 28 17.05 -0.08 2.59
N TYR A 29 15.99 0.07 3.37
CA TYR A 29 15.49 1.40 3.71
C TYR A 29 16.51 2.09 4.61
N ASN A 30 17.42 2.82 3.96
CA ASN A 30 18.35 3.77 4.56
C ASN A 30 17.66 5.14 4.56
N PRO A 31 16.95 5.54 5.64
CA PRO A 31 16.37 6.88 5.71
C PRO A 31 17.49 7.93 5.60
N PRO A 32 17.19 9.15 5.11
CA PRO A 32 18.08 10.30 5.29
C PRO A 32 18.37 10.44 6.79
N THR A 33 19.60 10.13 7.17
CA THR A 33 20.02 10.01 8.57
C THR A 33 19.95 11.36 9.26
N THR A 34 18.98 11.55 10.17
CA THR A 34 19.08 12.63 11.17
C THR A 34 18.82 12.22 12.61
N HIS A 35 18.10 11.15 12.95
CA HIS A 35 17.99 10.75 14.36
C HIS A 35 18.05 9.23 14.61
N GLN A 36 18.86 8.90 15.62
CA GLN A 36 19.38 7.59 15.98
C GLN A 36 18.30 6.66 16.54
N GLY A 37 18.33 5.40 16.11
CA GLY A 37 17.63 4.29 16.76
C GLY A 37 17.85 3.00 15.98
N LYS A 38 18.59 2.05 16.57
CA LYS A 38 18.79 0.68 16.03
C LYS A 38 17.51 -0.16 16.22
N GLY A 39 16.41 0.30 15.64
CA GLY A 39 15.18 -0.46 15.52
C GLY A 39 15.03 -0.97 14.08
N LYS A 40 14.29 -2.05 13.90
CA LYS A 40 13.83 -2.50 12.58
C LYS A 40 13.01 -1.37 11.94
N HIS A 41 13.59 -0.60 11.01
CA HIS A 41 12.95 0.59 10.45
C HIS A 41 11.90 0.19 9.41
N ILE A 42 10.64 0.25 9.81
CA ILE A 42 9.50 0.09 8.90
C ILE A 42 9.31 1.45 8.19
N PRO A 43 9.13 1.47 6.86
CA PRO A 43 8.93 2.72 6.12
C PRO A 43 7.72 3.51 6.65
N PRO A 44 7.70 4.85 6.49
CA PRO A 44 6.62 5.70 6.97
C PRO A 44 5.26 5.35 6.34
N ILE A 45 5.27 4.77 5.14
CA ILE A 45 4.10 4.20 4.46
C ILE A 45 4.46 2.80 3.92
N ILE A 46 3.47 1.92 3.84
CA ILE A 46 3.58 0.66 3.08
C ILE A 46 3.07 0.97 1.67
N PHE A 47 3.95 0.82 0.66
CA PHE A 47 3.62 1.14 -0.73
C PHE A 47 4.17 0.02 -1.62
N GLU A 48 3.31 -0.96 -1.92
CA GLU A 48 3.72 -2.23 -2.54
C GLU A 48 2.75 -2.63 -3.65
N GLY A 49 3.30 -3.25 -4.70
CA GLY A 49 2.50 -3.73 -5.81
C GLY A 49 3.13 -4.89 -6.56
N ASP A 50 2.26 -5.65 -7.21
CA ASP A 50 2.66 -6.75 -8.08
C ASP A 50 1.67 -6.92 -9.23
N SER A 51 2.16 -7.42 -10.36
CA SER A 51 1.32 -7.74 -11.52
C SER A 51 0.51 -9.03 -11.32
N GLY A 52 1.01 -9.96 -10.50
CA GLY A 52 0.39 -11.25 -10.20
C GLY A 52 -0.77 -11.18 -9.21
N TRP A 53 -0.90 -10.11 -8.42
CA TRP A 53 -1.93 -10.02 -7.39
C TRP A 53 -3.32 -9.74 -7.98
N ASP A 54 -4.36 -10.32 -7.37
CA ASP A 54 -5.76 -10.05 -7.72
C ASP A 54 -6.27 -8.83 -6.94
N PHE A 55 -6.93 -7.91 -7.64
CA PHE A 55 -7.45 -6.68 -7.06
C PHE A 55 -8.43 -6.93 -5.89
N THR A 56 -9.20 -8.01 -5.95
CA THR A 56 -10.15 -8.40 -4.90
C THR A 56 -9.46 -8.96 -3.64
N LEU A 57 -8.19 -9.35 -3.75
CA LEU A 57 -7.39 -9.90 -2.65
C LEU A 57 -6.50 -8.83 -2.00
N ILE A 58 -6.02 -7.84 -2.75
CA ILE A 58 -5.18 -6.76 -2.17
C ILE A 58 -5.95 -5.86 -1.19
N SER A 59 -7.28 -5.77 -1.31
CA SER A 59 -8.11 -4.98 -0.41
C SER A 59 -8.07 -5.46 1.06
N PRO A 60 -8.34 -6.75 1.36
CA PRO A 60 -8.16 -7.26 2.72
C PRO A 60 -6.69 -7.26 3.17
N VAL A 61 -5.73 -7.49 2.26
CA VAL A 61 -4.29 -7.39 2.57
C VAL A 61 -3.93 -5.99 3.08
N ALA A 62 -4.37 -4.93 2.41
CA ALA A 62 -4.12 -3.56 2.83
C ALA A 62 -4.69 -3.27 4.23
N SER A 63 -5.87 -3.81 4.55
CA SER A 63 -6.46 -3.67 5.88
C SER A 63 -5.64 -4.40 6.95
N ILE A 64 -5.20 -5.63 6.69
CA ILE A 64 -4.37 -6.43 7.61
C ILE A 64 -3.07 -5.70 7.91
N LEU A 65 -2.36 -5.24 6.88
CA LEU A 65 -1.09 -4.54 7.02
C LEU A 65 -1.27 -3.20 7.73
N CYS A 66 -2.29 -2.41 7.38
CA CYS A 66 -2.58 -1.15 8.04
C CYS A 66 -2.87 -1.34 9.54
N GLN A 67 -3.66 -2.36 9.90
CA GLN A 67 -3.97 -2.66 11.29
C GLN A 67 -2.74 -3.15 12.06
N ARG A 68 -1.90 -3.98 11.43
CA ARG A 68 -0.70 -4.56 12.05
C ARG A 68 0.38 -3.53 12.28
N TYR A 69 0.63 -2.67 11.30
CA TYR A 69 1.76 -1.75 11.30
C TYR A 69 1.39 -0.32 11.70
N GLN A 70 0.10 0.01 11.76
CA GLN A 70 -0.40 1.36 12.03
C GLN A 70 0.25 2.40 11.09
N LYS A 71 0.41 2.04 9.81
CA LYS A 71 0.95 2.89 8.75
C LYS A 71 -0.06 3.04 7.61
N PRO A 72 -0.10 4.22 6.95
CA PRO A 72 -0.75 4.35 5.65
C PRO A 72 -0.27 3.26 4.70
N THR A 73 -1.21 2.50 4.15
CA THR A 73 -0.95 1.30 3.37
C THR A 73 -1.61 1.45 2.01
N PHE A 74 -0.78 1.46 0.97
CA PHE A 74 -1.13 1.55 -0.44
C PHE A 74 -0.70 0.25 -1.11
N ILE A 75 -1.67 -0.61 -1.45
CA ILE A 75 -1.39 -1.85 -2.19
C ILE A 75 -1.99 -1.73 -3.59
N TYR A 76 -1.25 -2.11 -4.62
CA TYR A 76 -1.72 -1.98 -6.00
C TYR A 76 -1.42 -3.19 -6.88
N LYS A 77 -2.29 -3.40 -7.87
CA LYS A 77 -2.03 -4.33 -8.97
C LYS A 77 -1.39 -3.55 -10.12
N ILE A 78 -0.27 -4.05 -10.60
CA ILE A 78 0.40 -3.51 -11.79
C ILE A 78 -0.29 -4.09 -13.03
N LEU A 79 -0.87 -3.23 -13.87
CA LEU A 79 -1.37 -3.59 -15.20
C LEU A 79 -0.37 -3.10 -16.24
N LYS A 80 -0.71 -3.27 -17.52
CA LYS A 80 0.18 -2.95 -18.65
C LYS A 80 0.71 -1.52 -18.62
N ASP A 81 -0.19 -0.53 -18.60
CA ASP A 81 0.17 0.89 -18.73
C ASP A 81 -0.02 1.67 -17.41
N GLU A 82 -0.85 1.12 -16.53
CA GLU A 82 -1.25 1.76 -15.27
C GLU A 82 -1.37 0.74 -14.14
N SER A 83 -1.36 1.25 -12.92
CA SER A 83 -1.60 0.49 -11.71
C SER A 83 -2.90 0.94 -11.06
N GLN A 84 -3.63 -0.01 -10.48
CA GLN A 84 -4.84 0.24 -9.72
C GLN A 84 -4.63 -0.18 -8.27
N GLY A 85 -4.84 0.75 -7.35
CA GLY A 85 -4.54 0.58 -5.94
C GLY A 85 -5.71 0.78 -4.99
N THR A 86 -5.58 0.18 -3.82
CA THR A 86 -6.43 0.35 -2.64
C THR A 86 -5.61 0.92 -1.50
N VAL A 87 -6.25 1.74 -0.68
CA VAL A 87 -5.61 2.49 0.39
C VAL A 87 -6.34 2.27 1.69
N ARG A 88 -5.58 2.02 2.75
CA ARG A 88 -6.04 2.02 4.14
C ARG A 88 -5.11 2.89 4.97
N VAL A 89 -5.68 3.67 5.88
CA VAL A 89 -4.89 4.53 6.77
C VAL A 89 -5.34 4.36 8.22
N PRO A 90 -4.41 4.54 9.19
CA PRO A 90 -4.76 4.62 10.61
C PRO A 90 -5.76 5.74 10.90
N ALA A 91 -6.43 5.63 12.06
CA ALA A 91 -7.28 6.71 12.55
C ALA A 91 -6.47 8.01 12.70
N GLY A 92 -7.11 9.14 12.35
CA GLY A 92 -6.47 10.46 12.36
C GLY A 92 -5.82 10.87 11.04
N ILE A 93 -5.72 9.97 10.05
CA ILE A 93 -5.25 10.29 8.70
C ILE A 93 -6.43 10.25 7.73
N ASP A 94 -6.49 11.22 6.82
CA ASP A 94 -7.40 11.23 5.68
C ASP A 94 -6.61 10.89 4.41
N SER A 95 -6.82 9.68 3.89
CA SER A 95 -6.15 9.20 2.68
C SER A 95 -6.50 10.00 1.42
N VAL A 96 -7.72 10.53 1.32
CA VAL A 96 -8.15 11.34 0.17
C VAL A 96 -7.47 12.70 0.24
N ALA A 97 -7.43 13.32 1.41
CA ALA A 97 -6.73 14.59 1.63
C ALA A 97 -5.22 14.44 1.38
N LEU A 98 -4.61 13.33 1.81
CA LEU A 98 -3.20 13.03 1.56
C LEU A 98 -2.93 12.88 0.05
N MET A 99 -3.72 12.09 -0.67
CA MET A 99 -3.57 11.95 -2.12
C MET A 99 -3.85 13.24 -2.88
N LYS A 100 -4.74 14.11 -2.37
CA LYS A 100 -5.03 15.42 -2.96
C LYS A 100 -3.80 16.32 -3.02
N LYS A 101 -2.95 16.30 -1.99
CA LYS A 101 -1.65 17.02 -1.97
C LYS A 101 -0.71 16.53 -3.09
N CYS A 102 -0.89 15.28 -3.54
CA CYS A 102 -0.09 14.62 -4.57
C CYS A 102 -0.85 14.41 -5.90
N SER A 103 -1.93 15.17 -6.12
CA SER A 103 -2.90 14.99 -7.22
C SER A 103 -2.34 15.05 -8.63
N LYS A 104 -1.14 15.60 -8.83
CA LYS A 104 -0.45 15.64 -10.14
C LYS A 104 0.04 14.27 -10.66
N TYR A 105 0.12 13.26 -9.78
CA TYR A 105 0.64 11.93 -10.13
C TYR A 105 -0.44 10.90 -10.51
N PRO A 106 -1.47 10.65 -9.67
CA PRO A 106 -2.52 9.71 -10.01
C PRO A 106 -3.43 10.26 -11.12
N ILE A 107 -3.92 9.37 -11.97
CA ILE A 107 -4.96 9.67 -12.97
C ILE A 107 -6.29 9.92 -12.25
N THR A 108 -6.62 9.07 -11.28
CA THR A 108 -7.79 9.22 -10.41
C THR A 108 -7.47 8.78 -8.99
N TYR A 109 -8.15 9.37 -8.01
CA TYR A 109 -8.11 8.96 -6.62
C TYR A 109 -9.41 9.35 -5.92
N GLY A 110 -9.82 8.63 -4.88
CA GLY A 110 -11.02 8.95 -4.13
C GLY A 110 -11.54 7.78 -3.28
N GLY A 111 -12.62 8.04 -2.53
CA GLY A 111 -13.24 7.08 -1.62
C GLY A 111 -13.54 7.73 -0.27
N HIS A 112 -13.47 6.93 0.80
CA HIS A 112 -13.64 7.40 2.16
C HIS A 112 -12.29 7.80 2.78
N PRO A 113 -12.25 8.72 3.77
CA PRO A 113 -11.02 9.15 4.44
C PRO A 113 -10.13 8.00 4.92
N LEU A 114 -10.71 6.94 5.50
CA LEU A 114 -9.97 5.77 6.01
C LEU A 114 -9.76 4.66 4.95
N ALA A 115 -10.39 4.79 3.78
CA ALA A 115 -10.53 3.72 2.81
C ALA A 115 -10.77 4.27 1.41
N SER A 116 -9.73 4.31 0.59
CA SER A 116 -9.79 4.91 -0.74
C SER A 116 -9.07 4.05 -1.78
N GLY A 117 -9.03 4.53 -3.03
CA GLY A 117 -8.29 3.89 -4.11
C GLY A 117 -7.74 4.91 -5.08
N PHE A 118 -6.86 4.46 -5.97
CA PHE A 118 -6.25 5.28 -7.00
C PHE A 118 -5.98 4.49 -8.29
N ARG A 119 -5.88 5.21 -9.41
CA ARG A 119 -5.27 4.75 -10.66
C ARG A 119 -4.11 5.66 -11.01
N ILE A 120 -3.01 5.11 -11.49
CA ILE A 120 -1.78 5.85 -11.73
C ILE A 120 -1.01 5.22 -12.89
N LYS A 121 -0.36 6.04 -13.72
CA LYS A 121 0.60 5.50 -14.71
C LYS A 121 1.78 4.86 -13.99
N ASN A 122 2.25 3.71 -14.48
CA ASN A 122 3.33 2.96 -13.82
C ASN A 122 4.60 3.81 -13.60
N GLU A 123 4.91 4.72 -14.54
CA GLU A 123 6.05 5.66 -14.47
C GLU A 123 5.98 6.67 -13.30
N ASN A 124 4.81 6.87 -12.70
CA ASN A 124 4.59 7.85 -11.63
C ASN A 124 4.58 7.23 -10.22
N LEU A 125 4.67 5.90 -10.10
CA LEU A 125 4.56 5.20 -8.81
C LEU A 125 5.57 5.71 -7.77
N GLU A 126 6.86 5.76 -8.11
CA GLU A 126 7.90 6.23 -7.18
C GLU A 126 7.75 7.71 -6.82
N LYS A 127 7.40 8.55 -7.80
CA LYS A 127 7.17 9.99 -7.55
C LYS A 127 5.97 10.21 -6.63
N PHE A 128 4.92 9.41 -6.80
CA PHE A 128 3.74 9.45 -5.94
C PHE A 128 4.06 8.99 -4.53
N LYS A 129 4.76 7.85 -4.38
CA LYS A 129 5.24 7.35 -3.08
C LYS A 129 6.04 8.42 -2.33
N ASN A 130 7.01 9.06 -2.96
CA ASN A 130 7.83 10.09 -2.34
C ASN A 130 6.98 11.30 -1.92
N CYS A 131 6.08 11.77 -2.79
CA CYS A 131 5.18 12.86 -2.45
C CYS A 131 4.28 12.53 -1.24
N LEU A 132 3.76 11.29 -1.15
CA LEU A 132 2.96 10.85 -0.01
C LEU A 132 3.77 10.88 1.29
N ILE A 133 5.02 10.43 1.25
CA ILE A 133 5.93 10.43 2.41
C ILE A 133 6.23 11.86 2.88
N GLU A 134 6.47 12.78 1.95
CA GLU A 134 6.74 14.20 2.26
C GLU A 134 5.53 14.94 2.86
N ASN A 135 4.31 14.43 2.64
CA ASN A 135 3.07 15.10 3.00
C ASN A 135 2.28 14.40 4.12
N LEU A 136 2.87 13.35 4.70
CA LEU A 136 2.37 12.61 5.86
C LEU A 136 2.33 13.51 7.10
#